data_AF-A0A7V3D580-F1
#
_entry.id   AF-A0A7V3D580-F1
#
_cell.length_a   1.000
_cell.length_b   1.000
_cell.length_c   1.000
_cell.angle_alpha   90.00
_cell.angle_beta   90.00
_cell.angle_gamma   90.00
#
_symmetry.space_group_name_H-M   'P 1'
#
loop_
_entity.id
_entity.type
_entity.pdbx_description
1 polymer ?
#
loop_
_entity_poly.entity_id
_entity_poly.type
_entity_poly.pdbx_seq_one_letter_code
_entity_poly.pdbx_strand_id
1 'polypeptide(L)'
;MTSRKRQQQRRLKRDLLWAGLGFVLCQLVLGWLLEKRLARARDPEYTAKETRLLAARQAAPDRPLVVALGSSRMLYGLRPSVLASGPLVFNLGLRGAGPAMQNVCLQRLLRRGVRPDFVVIEVTPSMFVEG
;
A
#
# COMPACT_ATOMS: atom_id res chain seq x y z
N MET A 1 -45.81 37.74 16.12
CA MET A 1 -44.81 36.74 16.60
C MET A 1 -44.30 35.75 15.53
N THR A 2 -44.83 35.73 14.30
CA THR A 2 -44.50 34.75 13.24
C THR A 2 -43.20 35.06 12.44
N SER A 3 -42.79 36.33 12.35
CA SER A 3 -41.60 36.74 11.58
C SER A 3 -40.26 36.27 12.20
N ARG A 4 -40.11 36.38 13.53
CA ARG A 4 -38.89 35.94 14.25
C ARG A 4 -38.62 34.43 14.09
N LYS A 5 -39.66 33.58 14.14
CA LYS A 5 -39.53 32.12 13.95
C LYS A 5 -39.04 31.77 12.53
N ARG A 6 -39.54 32.45 11.49
CA ARG A 6 -39.08 32.24 10.09
C ARG A 6 -37.63 32.68 9.89
N GLN A 7 -37.22 33.79 10.50
CA GLN A 7 -35.83 34.26 10.45
C GLN A 7 -34.87 33.31 11.17
N GLN A 8 -35.28 32.76 12.31
CA GLN A 8 -34.51 31.79 13.09
C GLN A 8 -34.37 30.44 12.36
N GLN A 9 -35.43 29.96 11.69
CA GLN A 9 -35.35 28.77 10.83
C GLN A 9 -34.42 28.96 9.62
N ARG A 10 -34.41 30.14 8.99
CA ARG A 10 -33.47 30.43 7.88
C ARG A 10 -32.02 30.44 8.35
N ARG A 11 -31.73 30.97 9.55
CA ARG A 11 -30.40 30.92 10.15
C ARG A 11 -29.96 29.49 10.45
N LEU A 12 -30.80 28.69 11.12
CA LEU A 12 -30.52 27.27 11.40
C LEU A 12 -30.25 26.46 10.13
N LYS A 13 -31.07 26.64 9.08
CA LYS A 13 -30.84 25.97 7.78
C LYS A 13 -29.51 26.36 7.16
N ARG A 14 -29.13 27.65 7.26
CA ARG A 14 -27.85 28.15 6.75
C ARG A 14 -26.68 27.59 7.56
N ASP A 15 -26.81 27.51 8.88
CA ASP A 15 -25.77 26.97 9.76
C ASP A 15 -25.59 25.46 9.53
N LEU A 16 -26.69 24.71 9.34
CA LEU A 16 -26.64 23.29 8.95
C LEU A 16 -26.02 23.10 7.56
N LEU A 17 -26.34 23.96 6.60
CA LEU A 17 -25.72 23.93 5.27
C LEU A 17 -24.21 24.18 5.37
N TRP A 18 -23.77 25.18 6.13
CA TRP A 18 -22.35 25.46 6.34
C TRP A 18 -21.63 24.34 7.09
N ALA A 19 -22.25 23.75 8.11
CA ALA A 19 -21.71 22.61 8.82
C ALA A 19 -21.57 21.39 7.90
N GLY A 20 -22.58 21.11 7.07
CA GLY A 20 -22.54 20.05 6.07
C GLY A 20 -21.46 20.28 5.02
N LEU A 21 -21.37 21.50 4.48
CA LEU A 21 -20.33 21.88 3.52
C LEU A 21 -18.94 21.74 4.13
N GLY A 22 -18.76 22.22 5.37
CA GLY A 22 -17.51 22.12 6.11
C GLY A 22 -17.11 20.68 6.39
N PHE A 23 -18.06 19.81 6.73
CA PHE A 23 -17.82 18.39 6.91
C PHE A 23 -17.36 17.73 5.61
N VAL A 24 -18.05 17.97 4.49
CA VAL A 24 -17.67 17.43 3.18
C VAL A 24 -16.28 17.92 2.77
N LEU A 25 -15.99 19.22 2.92
CA LEU A 25 -14.66 19.78 2.66
C LEU A 25 -13.59 19.12 3.54
N CYS A 26 -13.86 18.93 4.82
CA CYS A 26 -12.94 18.27 5.74
C CYS A 26 -12.68 16.81 5.32
N GLN A 27 -13.72 16.07 4.96
CA GLN A 27 -13.60 14.70 4.44
C GLN A 27 -12.77 14.64 3.16
N LEU A 28 -13.01 15.56 2.21
CA LEU A 28 -12.26 15.62 0.96
C LEU A 28 -10.78 15.96 1.20
N VAL A 29 -10.50 16.94 2.05
CA VAL A 29 -9.13 17.34 2.40
C VAL A 29 -8.41 16.20 3.13
N LEU A 30 -9.04 15.57 4.11
CA LEU A 30 -8.48 14.42 4.82
C LEU A 30 -8.24 13.25 3.88
N GLY A 31 -9.21 12.90 3.03
CA GLY A 31 -9.07 11.84 2.04
C GLY A 31 -7.90 12.10 1.09
N TRP A 32 -7.83 13.32 0.54
CA TRP A 32 -6.73 13.73 -0.34
C TRP A 32 -5.38 13.71 0.38
N LEU A 33 -5.31 14.17 1.63
CA LEU A 33 -4.08 14.19 2.42
C LEU A 33 -3.62 12.77 2.74
N LEU A 34 -4.55 11.88 3.11
CA LEU A 34 -4.26 10.47 3.36
C LEU A 34 -3.74 9.77 2.10
N GLU A 35 -4.35 10.04 0.94
CA GLU A 35 -3.97 9.44 -0.32
C GLU A 35 -2.60 9.95 -0.83
N LYS A 36 -2.31 11.25 -0.69
CA LYS A 36 -1.07 11.85 -1.22
C LYS A 36 0.10 11.82 -0.25
N ARG A 37 -0.12 12.15 1.03
CA ARG A 37 0.95 12.33 2.02
C ARG A 37 1.16 11.09 2.90
N LEU A 38 0.12 10.30 3.14
CA LEU A 38 0.21 9.06 3.95
C LEU A 38 0.27 7.78 3.12
N ALA A 39 0.42 7.82 1.80
CA ALA A 39 0.61 6.60 1.00
C ALA A 39 1.76 5.70 1.54
N ARG A 40 2.84 6.30 2.06
CA ARG A 40 3.93 5.58 2.74
C ARG A 40 3.56 5.08 4.15
N ALA A 41 2.70 5.80 4.85
CA ALA A 41 2.21 5.43 6.18
C ALA A 41 1.11 4.36 6.13
N ARG A 42 0.41 4.23 4.99
CA ARG A 42 -0.64 3.23 4.75
C ARG A 42 -0.05 1.81 4.72
N ASP A 43 1.12 1.65 4.10
CA ASP A 43 1.80 0.36 3.93
C ASP A 43 3.26 0.43 4.44
N PRO A 44 3.48 0.53 5.76
CA PRO A 44 4.82 0.71 6.33
C PRO A 44 5.72 -0.52 6.06
N GLU A 45 5.14 -1.73 6.06
CA GLU A 45 5.87 -2.97 5.78
C GLU A 45 6.40 -3.00 4.34
N TYR A 46 5.57 -2.63 3.37
CA TYR A 46 5.97 -2.54 1.97
C TYR A 46 7.05 -1.46 1.78
N THR A 47 6.85 -0.26 2.32
CA THR A 47 7.78 0.87 2.13
C THR A 47 9.16 0.56 2.71
N ALA A 48 9.22 -0.07 3.88
CA ALA A 48 10.47 -0.50 4.50
C ALA A 48 11.21 -1.54 3.64
N LYS A 49 10.49 -2.54 3.12
CA LYS A 49 11.07 -3.56 2.24
C LYS A 49 11.51 -3.00 0.89
N GLU A 50 10.73 -2.11 0.30
CA GLU A 50 11.06 -1.43 -0.95
C GLU A 50 12.39 -0.64 -0.80
N THR A 51 12.55 0.10 0.29
CA THR A 51 13.77 0.86 0.56
C THR A 51 14.99 -0.06 0.65
N ARG A 52 14.84 -1.21 1.33
CA ARG A 52 15.90 -2.23 1.44
C ARG A 52 16.21 -2.89 0.10
N LEU A 53 15.19 -3.15 -0.73
CA LEU A 53 15.38 -3.72 -2.06
C LEU A 53 16.19 -2.76 -2.94
N LEU A 54 15.85 -1.47 -2.92
CA LEU A 54 16.57 -0.46 -3.70
C LEU A 54 18.02 -0.34 -3.25
N ALA A 55 18.27 -0.31 -1.93
CA ALA A 55 19.63 -0.29 -1.39
C ALA A 55 20.42 -1.55 -1.77
N ALA A 56 19.81 -2.74 -1.68
CA ALA A 56 20.44 -4.00 -2.07
C ALA A 56 20.76 -4.05 -3.57
N ARG A 57 19.86 -3.53 -4.41
CA ARG A 57 20.07 -3.44 -5.86
C ARG A 57 21.18 -2.46 -6.22
N GLN A 58 21.27 -1.33 -5.53
CA GLN A 58 22.36 -0.38 -5.71
C GLN A 58 23.72 -0.94 -5.29
N ALA A 59 23.75 -1.75 -4.23
CA ALA A 59 24.97 -2.42 -3.77
C ALA A 59 25.44 -3.55 -4.71
N ALA A 60 24.53 -4.08 -5.53
CA ALA A 60 24.81 -5.19 -6.45
C ALA A 60 24.05 -5.02 -7.79
N PRO A 61 24.41 -4.01 -8.60
CA PRO A 61 23.68 -3.68 -9.82
C PRO A 61 23.78 -4.80 -10.88
N ASP A 62 24.92 -5.50 -10.94
CA ASP A 62 25.20 -6.51 -11.96
C ASP A 62 24.61 -7.89 -11.66
N ARG A 63 24.13 -8.13 -10.43
CA ARG A 63 23.54 -9.42 -10.04
C ARG A 63 22.09 -9.50 -10.52
N PRO A 64 21.64 -10.58 -11.19
CA PRO A 64 20.24 -10.72 -11.56
C PRO A 64 19.32 -10.62 -10.33
N LEU A 65 18.27 -9.80 -10.41
CA LEU A 65 17.33 -9.55 -9.32
C LEU A 65 16.19 -10.56 -9.36
N VAL A 66 16.02 -11.32 -8.27
CA VAL A 66 14.90 -12.23 -8.06
C VAL A 66 14.04 -11.68 -6.92
N VAL A 67 12.77 -11.40 -7.17
CA VAL A 67 11.85 -10.93 -6.13
C VAL A 67 10.86 -12.03 -5.77
N ALA A 68 10.82 -12.42 -4.51
CA ALA A 68 9.86 -13.39 -4.00
C ALA A 68 8.70 -12.69 -3.31
N LEU A 69 7.50 -12.85 -3.87
CA LEU A 69 6.23 -12.33 -3.38
C LEU A 69 5.49 -13.41 -2.62
N GLY A 70 4.81 -13.03 -1.55
CA GLY A 70 3.97 -13.98 -0.82
C GLY A 70 3.48 -13.47 0.51
N SER A 71 2.91 -14.38 1.27
CA SER A 71 2.33 -14.15 2.59
C SER A 71 3.38 -14.26 3.70
N SER A 72 2.93 -14.45 4.94
CA SER A 72 3.76 -14.87 6.06
C SER A 72 4.56 -16.15 5.76
N ARG A 73 4.02 -17.06 4.92
CA ARG A 73 4.72 -18.29 4.54
C ARG A 73 5.98 -17.99 3.74
N MET A 74 5.89 -17.15 2.70
CA MET A 74 7.08 -16.67 2.00
C MET A 74 8.00 -15.86 2.92
N LEU A 75 7.43 -14.98 3.76
CA LEU A 75 8.20 -14.12 4.66
C LEU A 75 9.11 -14.92 5.60
N TYR A 76 8.63 -16.03 6.17
CA TYR A 76 9.37 -16.84 7.13
C TYR A 76 10.04 -18.08 6.51
N GLY A 77 9.55 -18.56 5.36
CA GLY A 77 10.05 -19.77 4.70
C GLY A 77 11.25 -19.53 3.78
N LEU A 78 11.44 -18.31 3.27
CA LEU A 78 12.57 -17.99 2.40
C LEU A 78 13.59 -17.13 3.13
N ARG A 79 14.83 -17.64 3.23
CA ARG A 79 15.97 -16.92 3.82
C ARG A 79 17.04 -16.63 2.75
N PRO A 80 16.97 -15.49 2.02
CA PRO A 80 17.92 -15.19 0.94
C PRO A 80 19.39 -15.12 1.39
N SER A 81 19.65 -14.80 2.66
CA SER A 81 21.00 -14.60 3.18
C SER A 81 21.88 -15.86 3.18
N VAL A 82 21.28 -17.05 3.00
CA VAL A 82 22.05 -18.31 2.96
C VAL A 82 22.64 -18.59 1.57
N LEU A 83 22.20 -17.85 0.54
CA LEU A 83 22.76 -17.94 -0.80
C LEU A 83 24.10 -17.19 -0.81
N ALA A 84 25.19 -17.95 -0.71
CA ALA A 84 26.56 -17.41 -0.65
C ALA A 84 27.00 -16.73 -1.97
N SER A 85 26.43 -17.13 -3.10
CA SER A 85 26.71 -16.59 -4.43
C SER A 85 25.48 -16.70 -5.33
N GLY A 86 25.50 -16.02 -6.48
CA GLY A 86 24.43 -16.06 -7.48
C GLY A 86 23.50 -14.83 -7.46
N PRO A 87 22.23 -14.97 -7.88
CA PRO A 87 21.34 -13.82 -8.05
C PRO A 87 21.07 -13.07 -6.74
N LEU A 88 20.74 -11.78 -6.85
CA LEU A 88 20.25 -11.00 -5.73
C LEU A 88 18.79 -11.40 -5.46
N VAL A 89 18.59 -12.34 -4.54
CA VAL A 89 17.26 -12.78 -4.12
C VAL A 89 16.74 -11.85 -3.01
N PHE A 90 15.57 -11.27 -3.22
CA PHE A 90 14.91 -10.40 -2.26
C PHE A 90 13.54 -10.95 -1.84
N ASN A 91 13.36 -11.17 -0.54
CA ASN A 91 12.10 -11.64 0.03
C ASN A 91 11.15 -10.45 0.31
N LEU A 92 10.17 -10.27 -0.57
CA LEU A 92 9.07 -9.31 -0.47
C LEU A 92 7.77 -9.97 0.04
N GLY A 93 7.87 -11.02 0.85
CA GLY A 93 6.73 -11.55 1.59
C GLY A 93 6.15 -10.50 2.55
N LEU A 94 4.82 -10.40 2.61
CA LEU A 94 4.08 -9.49 3.48
C LEU A 94 3.05 -10.28 4.30
N ARG A 95 2.81 -9.88 5.55
CA ARG A 95 1.87 -10.61 6.42
C ARG A 95 0.46 -10.60 5.82
N GLY A 96 -0.16 -11.77 5.75
CA GLY A 96 -1.52 -11.93 5.23
C GLY A 96 -1.70 -11.60 3.74
N ALA A 97 -0.62 -11.46 2.97
CA ALA A 97 -0.74 -11.13 1.56
C ALA A 97 -1.32 -12.28 0.73
N GLY A 98 -2.50 -12.04 0.15
CA GLY A 98 -3.09 -12.87 -0.89
C GLY A 98 -2.70 -12.42 -2.32
N PRO A 99 -3.29 -13.04 -3.36
CA PRO A 99 -2.93 -12.80 -4.76
C PRO A 99 -3.06 -11.33 -5.18
N ALA A 100 -4.12 -10.65 -4.74
CA ALA A 100 -4.34 -9.24 -5.03
C ALA A 100 -3.21 -8.35 -4.48
N MET A 101 -2.78 -8.61 -3.23
CA MET A 101 -1.70 -7.84 -2.60
C MET A 101 -0.35 -8.09 -3.28
N GLN A 102 -0.06 -9.34 -3.65
CA GLN A 102 1.15 -9.69 -4.39
C GLN A 102 1.20 -8.94 -5.74
N ASN A 103 0.09 -8.91 -6.48
CA ASN A 103 -0.01 -8.16 -7.74
C ASN A 103 0.18 -6.64 -7.53
N VAL A 104 -0.46 -6.05 -6.51
CA VAL A 104 -0.28 -4.63 -6.18
C VAL A 104 1.19 -4.32 -5.87
N CYS A 105 1.86 -5.16 -5.09
CA CYS A 105 3.28 -4.98 -4.77
C CYS A 105 4.16 -5.07 -6.01
N LEU A 106 3.92 -6.05 -6.88
CA LEU A 106 4.65 -6.17 -8.14
C LEU A 106 4.46 -4.93 -9.03
N GLN A 107 3.21 -4.50 -9.22
CA GLN A 107 2.94 -3.30 -10.03
C GLN A 107 3.56 -2.04 -9.44
N ARG A 108 3.58 -1.89 -8.11
CA ARG A 108 4.24 -0.75 -7.46
C ARG A 108 5.75 -0.76 -7.70
N LEU A 109 6.41 -1.92 -7.59
CA LEU A 109 7.83 -2.05 -7.94
C LEU A 109 8.08 -1.68 -9.40
N LEU A 110 7.28 -2.24 -10.33
CA LEU A 110 7.40 -1.97 -11.75
C LEU A 110 7.19 -0.49 -12.09
N ARG A 111 6.22 0.19 -11.47
CA ARG A 111 5.98 1.63 -11.68
C ARG A 111 7.14 2.50 -11.16
N ARG A 112 7.90 2.02 -10.17
CA ARG A 112 9.11 2.70 -9.68
C ARG A 112 10.37 2.38 -10.49
N GLY A 113 10.23 1.68 -11.61
CA GLY A 113 11.34 1.33 -12.49
C GLY A 113 12.16 0.14 -12.01
N VAL A 114 11.76 -0.53 -10.91
CA VAL A 114 12.38 -1.81 -10.54
C VAL A 114 11.92 -2.86 -11.55
N ARG A 115 12.88 -3.49 -12.22
CA ARG A 115 12.65 -4.56 -13.20
C ARG A 115 13.36 -5.82 -12.70
N PRO A 116 12.67 -6.70 -11.96
CA PRO A 116 13.21 -8.01 -11.59
C PRO A 116 13.43 -8.86 -12.83
N ASP A 117 14.52 -9.62 -12.86
CA ASP A 117 14.78 -10.63 -13.89
C ASP A 117 13.88 -11.85 -13.68
N PHE A 118 13.59 -12.18 -12.42
CA PHE A 118 12.66 -13.24 -12.05
C PHE A 118 11.75 -12.81 -10.91
N VAL A 119 10.51 -13.33 -10.93
CA VAL A 119 9.53 -13.15 -9.86
C VAL A 119 9.07 -14.53 -9.39
N VAL A 120 9.18 -14.78 -8.09
CA VAL A 120 8.61 -15.96 -7.43
C VAL A 120 7.29 -15.53 -6.80
N ILE A 121 6.20 -16.23 -7.10
CA ILE A 121 4.86 -15.92 -6.59
C ILE A 121 4.41 -17.05 -5.68
N GLU A 122 4.01 -16.72 -4.44
CA GLU A 122 3.39 -17.69 -3.55
C GLU A 122 1.96 -17.97 -4.02
N VAL A 123 1.69 -19.22 -4.37
CA VAL A 123 0.36 -19.73 -4.71
C VAL A 123 -0.02 -20.76 -3.64
N THR A 124 -1.04 -20.45 -2.83
CA THR A 124 -1.60 -21.43 -1.88
C THR A 124 -3.08 -21.68 -2.16
N PRO A 125 -3.57 -22.94 -2.13
CA PRO A 125 -4.96 -23.27 -2.46
C PRO A 125 -5.98 -22.46 -1.64
N SER A 126 -5.70 -22.20 -0.36
CA SER A 126 -6.56 -21.40 0.52
C SER A 126 -6.74 -19.94 0.10
N MET A 127 -5.97 -19.44 -0.88
CA MET A 127 -6.14 -18.09 -1.44
C MET A 127 -7.22 -18.00 -2.52
N PHE A 128 -7.75 -19.13 -3.01
CA PHE A 128 -8.71 -19.19 -4.12
C PHE A 128 -10.05 -19.84 -3.74
N VAL A 129 -10.27 -20.06 -2.44
CA VAL A 129 -11.55 -20.59 -1.97
C VAL A 129 -12.53 -19.42 -1.90
N GLU A 130 -13.62 -19.49 -2.65
CA GLU A 130 -14.76 -18.58 -2.49
C GLU A 130 -15.31 -18.77 -1.06
N GLY A 131 -15.29 -17.70 -0.27
CA GLY A 131 -15.87 -17.64 1.07
C GLY A 131 -17.25 -17.02 1.04
#